data_AF-A0A973ZJ35-F1
#
_entry.id   AF-A0A973ZJ35-F1
#
_cell.length_a   1.000
_cell.length_b   1.000
_cell.length_c   1.000
_cell.angle_alpha   90.00
_cell.angle_beta   90.00
_cell.angle_gamma   90.00
#
_symmetry.space_group_name_H-M   'P 1'
#
loop_
_entity.id
_entity.type
_entity.pdbx_description
1 polymer ?
#
loop_
_entity_poly.entity_id
_entity_poly.type
_entity_poly.pdbx_seq_one_letter_code
_entity_poly.pdbx_strand_id
1 'polypeptide(L)'
;DGGRVDAAAARRELWRSRRIAVDEVAACAYAFLADGAYRPAPDERVAIVLGSADSAMDALPEADADAHAQRTPLLARPLSSVMSA
;
A
#
# COMPACT_ATOMS: atom_id res chain seq x y z
N ASP A 1 -24.99 -16.88 -14.49
CA ASP A 1 -24.90 -17.00 -13.02
C ASP A 1 -23.73 -16.19 -12.52
N GLY A 2 -24.01 -15.00 -11.97
CA GLY A 2 -23.02 -13.99 -11.60
C GLY A 2 -22.22 -14.41 -10.36
N GLY A 3 -21.22 -15.27 -10.58
CA GLY A 3 -20.22 -15.61 -9.57
C GLY A 3 -19.51 -14.34 -9.12
N ARG A 4 -19.61 -14.00 -7.83
CA ARG A 4 -18.81 -12.92 -7.26
C ARG A 4 -17.33 -13.29 -7.44
N VAL A 5 -16.60 -12.47 -8.20
CA VAL A 5 -15.14 -12.54 -8.30
C VAL A 5 -14.48 -12.59 -6.92
N ASP A 6 -13.57 -13.54 -6.73
CA ASP A 6 -12.83 -13.74 -5.46
C ASP A 6 -11.62 -12.80 -5.38
N ALA A 7 -11.87 -11.56 -4.93
CA ALA A 7 -10.84 -10.55 -4.74
C ALA A 7 -9.79 -10.93 -3.69
N ALA A 8 -10.14 -11.75 -2.69
CA ALA A 8 -9.20 -12.23 -1.69
C ALA A 8 -8.19 -13.23 -2.29
N ALA A 9 -8.62 -14.11 -3.20
CA ALA A 9 -7.73 -14.98 -3.96
C ALA A 9 -6.83 -14.17 -4.90
N ALA A 10 -7.39 -13.19 -5.62
CA ALA A 10 -6.63 -12.27 -6.47
C ALA A 10 -5.53 -11.53 -5.70
N ARG A 11 -5.83 -11.00 -4.50
CA ARG A 11 -4.85 -10.36 -3.61
C ARG A 11 -3.70 -11.31 -3.27
N ARG A 12 -4.00 -12.55 -2.89
CA ARG A 12 -2.96 -13.55 -2.56
C ARG A 12 -2.09 -13.90 -3.77
N GLU A 13 -2.69 -13.97 -4.95
CA GLU A 13 -1.98 -14.26 -6.18
C GLU A 13 -1.02 -13.12 -6.57
N LEU A 14 -1.48 -11.86 -6.51
CA LEU A 14 -0.65 -10.68 -6.74
C LEU A 14 0.60 -10.66 -5.85
N TRP A 15 0.47 -11.07 -4.58
CA TRP A 15 1.63 -11.22 -3.70
C TRP A 15 2.53 -12.38 -4.12
N ARG A 16 1.97 -13.56 -4.37
CA ARG A 16 2.74 -14.78 -4.65
C ARG A 16 3.55 -14.68 -5.95
N SER A 17 2.94 -14.22 -7.04
CA SER A 17 3.59 -14.20 -8.36
C SER A 17 4.30 -12.90 -8.68
N ARG A 18 3.85 -11.76 -8.13
CA ARG A 18 4.35 -10.43 -8.51
C ARG A 18 4.91 -9.61 -7.35
N ARG A 19 4.78 -10.09 -6.10
CA ARG A 19 5.20 -9.37 -4.88
C ARG A 19 4.57 -7.99 -4.75
N ILE A 20 3.33 -7.85 -5.22
CA ILE A 20 2.54 -6.63 -5.12
C ILE A 20 1.58 -6.79 -3.93
N ALA A 21 1.76 -5.97 -2.89
CA ALA A 21 0.85 -5.89 -1.75
C ALA A 21 -0.25 -4.86 -2.04
N VAL A 22 -1.50 -5.26 -1.85
CA VAL A 22 -2.70 -4.42 -2.05
C VAL A 22 -3.78 -4.85 -1.07
N ASP A 23 -4.75 -3.98 -0.80
CA ASP A 23 -6.00 -4.37 -0.16
C ASP A 23 -6.91 -5.19 -1.11
N GLU A 24 -8.07 -5.61 -0.60
CA GLU A 24 -9.04 -6.39 -1.39
C GLU A 24 -9.74 -5.56 -2.48
N VAL A 25 -9.97 -4.27 -2.24
CA VAL A 25 -10.66 -3.38 -3.18
C VAL A 25 -9.79 -3.13 -4.41
N ALA A 26 -8.51 -2.85 -4.23
CA ALA A 26 -7.54 -2.70 -5.30
C ALA A 26 -7.33 -3.99 -6.09
N ALA A 27 -7.54 -5.16 -5.48
CA ALA A 27 -7.42 -6.45 -6.17
C ALA A 27 -8.63 -6.80 -7.08
N CYS A 28 -9.76 -6.10 -6.95
CA CYS A 28 -11.00 -6.42 -7.69
C CYS A 28 -10.80 -6.43 -9.20
N ALA A 29 -10.17 -5.39 -9.78
CA ALA A 29 -9.98 -5.30 -11.22
C ALA A 29 -9.12 -6.46 -11.77
N TYR A 30 -8.14 -6.92 -11.00
CA TYR A 30 -7.37 -8.11 -11.33
C TYR A 30 -8.22 -9.38 -11.27
N ALA A 31 -9.11 -9.50 -10.29
CA ALA A 31 -10.01 -10.65 -10.17
C ALA A 31 -10.94 -10.78 -11.40
N PHE A 32 -11.47 -9.67 -11.92
CA PHE A 32 -12.31 -9.66 -13.14
C PHE A 32 -11.57 -10.16 -14.38
N LEU A 33 -10.31 -9.77 -14.54
CA LEU A 33 -9.46 -10.25 -15.63
C LEU A 33 -9.09 -11.72 -15.47
N ALA A 34 -8.73 -12.14 -14.25
CA ALA A 34 -8.33 -13.51 -13.95
C ALA A 34 -9.50 -14.52 -14.08
N ASP A 35 -10.71 -14.12 -13.70
CA ASP A 35 -11.94 -14.91 -13.85
C ASP A 35 -12.47 -14.92 -15.30
N GLY A 36 -11.92 -14.06 -16.15
CA GLY A 36 -12.33 -13.94 -17.56
C GLY A 36 -13.70 -13.28 -17.73
N ALA A 37 -14.19 -12.57 -16.71
CA ALA A 37 -15.37 -11.71 -16.78
C ALA A 37 -15.12 -10.48 -17.67
N TYR A 38 -13.87 -10.07 -17.82
CA TYR A 38 -13.42 -9.19 -18.89
C TYR A 38 -12.32 -9.89 -19.70
N ARG A 39 -12.54 -10.02 -21.02
CA ARG A 39 -11.62 -10.68 -21.96
C ARG A 39 -11.15 -9.64 -22.97
N PRO A 40 -9.89 -9.20 -22.91
CA PRO A 40 -9.37 -8.26 -23.88
C PRO A 40 -9.42 -8.84 -25.29
N ALA A 41 -9.60 -7.98 -26.29
CA ALA A 41 -9.42 -8.39 -27.69
C ALA A 41 -7.95 -8.82 -27.93
N PRO A 42 -7.65 -9.62 -28.98
CA PRO A 42 -6.30 -10.13 -29.23
C PRO A 42 -5.19 -9.08 -29.30
N ASP A 43 -5.52 -7.85 -29.70
CA ASP A 43 -4.63 -6.70 -29.85
C ASP A 43 -4.81 -5.62 -28.77
N GLU A 44 -5.69 -5.84 -27.81
CA GLU A 44 -5.98 -4.89 -26.74
C GLU A 44 -4.94 -4.97 -25.62
N ARG A 45 -4.34 -3.82 -25.28
CA ARG A 45 -3.42 -3.70 -24.15
C ARG A 45 -4.16 -3.16 -22.94
N VAL A 46 -4.27 -3.97 -21.90
CA VAL A 46 -4.95 -3.60 -20.66
C VAL A 46 -3.93 -3.30 -19.57
N ALA A 47 -4.13 -2.17 -18.90
CA ALA A 47 -3.44 -1.83 -17.67
C ALA A 47 -4.45 -1.77 -16.52
N ILE A 48 -4.04 -2.27 -15.36
CA ILE A 48 -4.82 -2.15 -14.13
C ILE A 48 -4.11 -1.13 -13.25
N VAL A 49 -4.84 -0.10 -12.83
CA VAL A 49 -4.35 0.84 -11.82
C VAL A 49 -4.75 0.29 -10.46
N LEU A 50 -3.77 -0.18 -9.70
CA LEU A 50 -3.96 -0.65 -8.34
C LEU A 50 -3.88 0.55 -7.39
N GLY A 51 -5.00 1.25 -7.24
CA GLY A 51 -5.12 2.36 -6.29
C GLY A 51 -5.57 1.83 -4.94
N SER A 52 -4.66 1.77 -3.97
CA SER A 52 -5.00 1.59 -2.56
C SER A 52 -4.45 2.78 -1.78
N ALA A 53 -5.27 3.35 -0.91
CA ALA A 53 -4.86 4.39 0.03
C ALA A 53 -4.35 3.80 1.35
N ASP A 54 -4.47 2.49 1.56
CA ASP A 54 -3.96 1.82 2.75
C ASP A 54 -3.79 0.32 2.52
N SER A 55 -2.54 -0.13 2.41
CA SER A 55 -2.19 -1.55 2.44
C SER A 55 -1.82 -1.92 3.88
N ALA A 56 -2.73 -1.68 4.84
CA ALA A 56 -2.40 -1.62 6.26
C ALA A 56 -1.39 -2.71 6.67
N MET A 57 -0.19 -2.26 7.01
CA MET A 57 0.89 -3.07 7.57
C MET A 57 0.83 -2.99 9.13
N ASP A 58 -0.39 -2.89 9.67
CA ASP A 58 -0.82 -1.99 10.77
C ASP A 58 -0.70 -0.51 10.37
N ALA A 59 -1.78 0.25 10.57
CA ALA A 59 -1.93 1.64 10.10
C ALA A 59 -0.66 2.44 10.38
N LEU A 60 -0.14 3.15 9.36
CA LEU A 60 0.85 4.19 9.59
C LEU A 60 0.32 5.02 10.77
N PRO A 61 1.02 5.08 11.92
CA PRO A 61 0.56 5.94 13.00
C PRO A 61 0.37 7.31 12.36
N GLU A 62 -0.82 7.89 12.56
CA GLU A 62 -1.25 9.13 11.93
C GLU A 62 -0.02 10.00 11.76
N ALA A 63 0.28 10.35 10.50
CA ALA A 63 1.33 11.31 10.21
C ALA A 63 0.99 12.54 11.05
N ASP A 64 1.68 12.62 12.17
CA ASP A 64 1.30 13.40 13.32
C ASP A 64 1.17 14.84 12.81
N ALA A 65 -0.07 15.34 12.76
CA ALA A 65 -0.32 16.72 12.38
C ALA A 65 0.41 17.67 13.34
N ASP A 66 0.87 17.17 14.51
CA ASP A 66 1.74 17.85 15.46
C ASP A 66 3.26 17.63 15.25
N ALA A 67 3.71 16.70 14.40
CA ALA A 67 5.15 16.44 14.19
C ALA A 67 5.88 17.54 13.40
N HIS A 68 5.15 18.46 12.75
CA HIS A 68 5.74 19.67 12.18
C HIS A 68 5.96 20.77 13.25
N ALA A 69 5.24 20.72 14.37
CA ALA A 69 5.30 21.73 15.43
C ALA A 69 6.42 21.49 16.46
N GLN A 70 6.91 20.25 16.61
CA GLN A 70 7.82 19.87 17.72
C GLN A 70 9.32 19.78 17.37
N ARG A 71 9.75 20.17 16.15
CA ARG A 71 11.15 19.99 15.68
C ARG A 71 12.16 21.11 16.00
N THR A 72 11.95 21.91 17.04
CA THR A 72 12.97 22.84 17.59
C THR A 72 12.82 22.90 19.12
N PRO A 73 13.85 22.60 19.97
CA PRO A 73 15.28 22.92 19.81
C PRO A 73 16.26 21.80 20.28
N LEU A 74 17.03 21.20 19.37
CA LEU A 74 18.23 20.43 19.74
C LEU A 74 19.51 21.29 19.87
N LEU A 75 19.38 22.62 19.99
CA LEU A 75 20.49 23.58 20.12
C LEU A 75 20.64 24.15 21.54
N ALA A 76 20.33 23.38 22.59
CA ALA A 76 20.43 23.87 23.96
C ALA A 76 20.97 22.84 24.96
N ARG A 77 22.16 22.28 24.72
CA ARG A 77 22.97 21.71 25.83
C ARG A 77 24.30 22.45 25.97
N PRO A 78 24.67 22.95 27.17
CA PRO A 78 25.94 23.62 27.38
C PRO A 78 27.12 22.63 27.27
N LEU A 79 28.21 23.11 26.69
CA LEU A 79 29.45 22.36 26.42
C LEU A 79 30.17 21.81 27.67
N SER A 80 29.73 22.14 28.89
CA SER A 80 30.33 21.65 30.13
C SER A 80 30.18 20.14 30.36
N SER A 81 29.30 19.46 29.60
CA SER A 81 28.99 18.05 29.82
C SER A 81 29.89 17.06 29.06
N VAL A 82 30.88 17.52 28.29
CA VAL A 82 31.68 16.66 27.37
C VAL A 82 33.08 16.28 27.90
N MET A 83 33.58 16.84 29.01
CA MET A 83 34.96 16.57 29.50
C MET A 83 35.01 15.93 30.90
N SER A 84 34.28 14.83 31.10
CA SER A 84 34.57 13.92 32.22
C SER A 84 34.40 12.49 31.74
N ALA A 85 35.37 12.05 30.93
CA ALA A 85 35.72 10.67 30.65
C ALA A 85 37.23 10.60 30.48
#